data_AF-A0AAN7J1G2-F1
#
_entry.id   AF-A0AAN7J1G2-F1
#
_cell.length_a   1.000
_cell.length_b   1.000
_cell.length_c   1.000
_cell.angle_alpha   90.00
_cell.angle_beta   90.00
_cell.angle_gamma   90.00
#
_symmetry.space_group_name_H-M   'P 1'
#
loop_
_entity.id
_entity.type
_entity.pdbx_description
1 polymer ?
#
loop_
_entity_poly.entity_id
_entity_poly.type
_entity_poly.pdbx_seq_one_letter_code
_entity_poly.pdbx_strand_id
1 'polypeptide(L)'
;MAWRFRPKDGKAAAFYKDYRRFAISRSENCTLSVVGIGDYHTGVNARKRKKNQKAGFEKKPEKKDQGISLPVVGEAVNDTLPVVESESSFSRGKYLIYMGGGDRCKSMNHYLWSFLCALGEAQYLNRTLVMDLKICLSSIYSSSNQDEEGKDFRFYFDFEHLRESASVLDKDQFWIDWNKWQKKDGLGLNLVEDFRVTPMKLASVKDTLIMRKFGSVEPDNYWYRVCEGETESIVHRPWHSIWKSRRLMDIVSAIASRLNWDYDAVHIERGEKARNRELWPNLATDTSPDTLISTLRDKIEDGRSLYIATNEPDTSFFDPLKDKYSTHFLNEYKDLWDENSEWNSEMTKLNNGNPVEFDGYMKVSVDTEVFLRGKKQIETFNDLTNDCKDGINTCSTSAS
;
A
#
# COMPACT_ATOMS: atom_id res chain seq x y z
N MET A 1 -15.21 -19.17 8.26
CA MET A 1 -14.02 -19.50 9.08
C MET A 1 -12.78 -19.20 8.26
N ALA A 2 -12.10 -18.09 8.53
CA ALA A 2 -10.78 -17.79 7.96
C ALA A 2 -9.73 -18.42 8.88
N TRP A 3 -8.96 -19.39 8.39
CA TRP A 3 -7.94 -20.07 9.19
C TRP A 3 -6.63 -19.29 9.17
N ARG A 4 -6.07 -19.05 10.36
CA ARG A 4 -4.71 -18.56 10.56
C ARG A 4 -3.77 -19.77 10.47
N PHE A 5 -3.14 -19.99 9.33
CA PHE A 5 -2.00 -20.92 9.26
C PHE A 5 -0.74 -20.17 9.71
N ARG A 6 -0.18 -20.56 10.86
CA ARG A 6 1.12 -20.08 11.35
C ARG A 6 2.08 -21.27 11.34
N PRO A 7 3.07 -21.32 10.44
CA PRO A 7 4.14 -22.29 10.53
C PRO A 7 4.85 -22.16 11.89
N LYS A 8 5.29 -23.27 12.49
CA LYS A 8 6.02 -23.26 13.78
C LYS A 8 7.28 -22.38 13.76
N ASP A 9 7.80 -22.08 12.57
CA ASP A 9 8.98 -21.23 12.33
C ASP A 9 8.65 -19.92 11.56
N GLY A 10 7.37 -19.56 11.42
CA GLY A 10 6.93 -18.41 10.61
C GLY A 10 6.91 -17.07 11.34
N LYS A 11 7.73 -16.10 10.91
CA LYS A 11 7.64 -14.68 11.31
C LYS A 11 6.35 -14.03 10.75
N ALA A 12 5.97 -12.84 11.24
CA ALA A 12 4.72 -12.09 10.95
C ALA A 12 4.32 -11.93 9.45
N ALA A 13 5.22 -12.27 8.53
CA ALA A 13 5.01 -12.62 7.12
C ALA A 13 3.67 -13.32 6.78
N ALA A 14 3.09 -14.12 7.70
CA ALA A 14 1.94 -14.98 7.43
C ALA A 14 0.56 -14.29 7.31
N PHE A 15 0.45 -12.97 7.53
CA PHE A 15 -0.80 -12.23 7.23
C PHE A 15 -0.94 -11.86 5.75
N TYR A 16 0.13 -12.06 4.95
CA TYR A 16 0.13 -11.94 3.49
C TYR A 16 -0.18 -13.33 2.87
N LYS A 17 -1.47 -13.66 3.00
CA LYS A 17 -2.29 -14.83 2.63
C LYS A 17 -1.78 -15.86 1.61
N ASP A 18 -2.05 -17.13 1.95
CA ASP A 18 -2.13 -18.30 1.06
C ASP A 18 -3.61 -18.62 0.76
N TYR A 19 -4.00 -18.56 -0.52
CA TYR A 19 -5.39 -18.68 -0.99
C TYR A 19 -5.74 -20.07 -1.56
N ARG A 20 -5.01 -21.09 -1.12
CA ARG A 20 -5.23 -22.50 -1.48
C ARG A 20 -6.29 -23.16 -0.61
N ARG A 21 -6.90 -24.24 -1.11
CA ARG A 21 -7.82 -25.08 -0.34
C ARG A 21 -7.04 -25.91 0.68
N PHE A 22 -7.51 -26.01 1.91
CA PHE A 22 -6.89 -26.84 2.95
C PHE A 22 -7.83 -27.98 3.35
N ALA A 23 -7.31 -29.21 3.40
CA ALA A 23 -8.00 -30.37 3.95
C ALA A 23 -7.68 -30.47 5.45
N ILE A 24 -8.71 -30.58 6.28
CA ILE A 24 -8.60 -30.52 7.74
C ILE A 24 -9.07 -31.85 8.34
N SER A 25 -8.32 -32.41 9.28
CA SER A 25 -8.77 -33.49 10.13
C SER A 25 -9.07 -32.98 11.54
N ARG A 26 -10.07 -33.56 12.18
CA ARG A 26 -10.42 -33.29 13.57
C ARG A 26 -10.02 -34.51 14.41
N SER A 27 -9.14 -34.31 15.38
CA SER A 27 -8.79 -35.35 16.35
C SER A 27 -9.85 -35.47 17.45
N GLU A 28 -9.79 -36.56 18.22
CA GLU A 28 -10.77 -36.91 19.26
C GLU A 28 -10.86 -35.86 20.39
N ASN A 29 -9.79 -35.12 20.63
CA ASN A 29 -9.73 -33.97 21.55
C ASN A 29 -10.24 -32.64 20.93
N CYS A 30 -10.94 -32.70 19.80
CA CYS A 30 -11.46 -31.54 19.05
C CYS A 30 -10.38 -30.58 18.49
N THR A 31 -9.10 -30.95 18.48
CA THR A 31 -8.09 -30.15 17.78
C THR A 31 -8.17 -30.38 16.26
N LEU A 32 -8.03 -29.30 15.50
CA LEU A 32 -8.09 -29.31 14.04
C LEU A 32 -6.66 -29.22 13.49
N SER A 33 -6.32 -30.10 12.56
CA SER A 33 -4.99 -30.15 11.92
C SER A 33 -5.11 -30.19 10.41
N VAL A 34 -4.20 -29.50 9.71
CA VAL A 34 -4.17 -29.50 8.25
C VAL A 34 -3.50 -30.79 7.78
N VAL A 35 -4.23 -31.60 7.02
CA VAL A 35 -3.77 -32.89 6.49
C VAL A 35 -3.54 -32.87 4.98
N GLY A 36 -3.86 -31.76 4.31
CA GLY A 36 -3.57 -31.57 2.89
C GLY A 36 -3.72 -30.13 2.43
N ILE A 37 -2.93 -29.76 1.43
CA ILE A 37 -2.97 -28.46 0.75
C ILE A 37 -3.35 -28.72 -0.71
N GLY A 38 -4.41 -28.09 -1.18
CA GLY A 38 -4.96 -28.22 -2.53
C GLY A 38 -4.79 -26.94 -3.36
N ASP A 39 -5.51 -26.86 -4.48
CA ASP A 39 -5.42 -25.73 -5.41
C ASP A 39 -6.06 -24.44 -4.88
N TYR A 40 -5.76 -23.31 -5.54
CA TYR A 40 -6.41 -22.03 -5.31
C TYR A 40 -7.93 -22.12 -5.48
N HIS A 41 -8.68 -21.29 -4.73
CA HIS A 41 -10.15 -21.29 -4.75
C HIS A 41 -10.74 -21.13 -6.17
N THR A 42 -11.11 -22.25 -6.80
CA THR A 42 -12.09 -22.26 -7.90
C THR A 42 -13.46 -22.49 -7.27
N GLY A 43 -14.34 -21.49 -7.26
CA GLY A 43 -15.68 -21.60 -6.68
C GLY A 43 -16.48 -22.75 -7.31
N VAL A 44 -17.23 -23.50 -6.48
CA VAL A 44 -18.04 -24.66 -6.91
C VAL A 44 -19.28 -24.24 -7.73
N ASN A 45 -19.51 -22.94 -7.88
CA ASN A 45 -20.50 -22.37 -8.82
C ASN A 45 -19.98 -22.26 -10.27
N ALA A 46 -18.75 -22.72 -10.56
CA ALA A 46 -18.20 -22.85 -11.90
C ALA A 46 -18.84 -24.01 -12.72
N ARG A 47 -20.18 -24.10 -12.74
CA ARG A 47 -20.87 -24.91 -13.75
C ARG A 47 -20.88 -24.14 -15.07
N LYS A 48 -20.22 -24.70 -16.09
CA LYS A 48 -20.42 -24.31 -17.50
C LYS A 48 -21.92 -24.26 -17.80
N ARG A 49 -22.47 -23.07 -18.05
CA ARG A 49 -23.83 -22.96 -18.61
C ARG A 49 -23.84 -23.66 -19.97
N LYS A 50 -24.72 -24.65 -20.14
CA LYS A 50 -24.89 -25.38 -21.41
C LYS A 50 -25.35 -24.41 -22.49
N LYS A 51 -24.83 -24.62 -23.71
CA LYS A 51 -24.84 -23.73 -24.88
C LYS A 51 -26.21 -23.39 -25.50
N ASN A 52 -27.35 -23.61 -24.83
CA ASN A 52 -28.68 -23.36 -25.39
C ASN A 52 -29.71 -22.97 -24.31
N GLN A 53 -29.69 -21.71 -23.85
CA GLN A 53 -30.88 -21.07 -23.28
C GLN A 53 -30.98 -19.65 -23.84
N LYS A 54 -32.11 -19.37 -24.51
CA LYS A 54 -32.44 -18.07 -25.11
C LYS A 54 -32.68 -17.01 -24.03
N ALA A 55 -32.38 -15.77 -24.40
CA ALA A 55 -32.53 -14.56 -23.61
C ALA A 55 -33.98 -14.33 -23.14
N GLY A 56 -34.13 -14.04 -21.84
CA GLY A 56 -35.36 -13.56 -21.22
C GLY A 56 -34.99 -12.74 -19.98
N PHE A 57 -35.18 -11.43 -20.08
CA PHE A 57 -35.13 -10.47 -18.98
C PHE A 57 -36.25 -10.77 -17.97
N GLU A 58 -35.92 -10.79 -16.67
CA GLU A 58 -36.74 -10.56 -15.46
C GLU A 58 -36.20 -11.41 -14.28
N LYS A 59 -36.03 -10.96 -13.02
CA LYS A 59 -36.64 -9.90 -12.20
C LYS A 59 -35.63 -9.39 -11.15
N LYS A 60 -35.81 -8.16 -10.66
CA LYS A 60 -35.16 -7.62 -9.45
C LYS A 60 -35.35 -8.56 -8.25
N PRO A 61 -34.34 -8.84 -7.41
CA PRO A 61 -34.58 -9.45 -6.12
C PRO A 61 -35.00 -8.38 -5.11
N GLU A 62 -36.12 -8.67 -4.45
CA GLU A 62 -36.63 -7.96 -3.28
C GLU A 62 -35.63 -7.99 -2.12
N LYS A 63 -35.64 -6.90 -1.33
CA LYS A 63 -34.97 -6.80 -0.05
C LYS A 63 -35.35 -7.98 0.84
N LYS A 64 -34.40 -8.85 1.14
CA LYS A 64 -34.39 -9.67 2.35
C LYS A 64 -33.15 -9.34 3.13
N ASP A 65 -33.37 -8.60 4.22
CA ASP A 65 -32.45 -8.53 5.35
C ASP A 65 -32.16 -9.95 5.83
N GLN A 66 -31.04 -10.49 5.40
CA GLN A 66 -30.32 -11.51 6.15
C GLN A 66 -28.94 -10.93 6.39
N GLY A 67 -28.76 -10.38 7.59
CA GLY A 67 -27.46 -9.95 8.09
C GLY A 67 -26.50 -11.13 8.01
N ILE A 68 -25.70 -11.16 6.96
CA ILE A 68 -24.48 -11.94 6.93
C ILE A 68 -23.58 -11.22 7.93
N SER A 69 -23.44 -11.82 9.12
CA SER A 69 -22.42 -11.39 10.05
C SER A 69 -21.08 -11.51 9.34
N LEU A 70 -20.48 -10.35 9.06
CA LEU A 70 -19.11 -10.25 8.58
C LEU A 70 -18.25 -11.09 9.54
N PRO A 71 -17.39 -12.01 9.03
CA PRO A 71 -16.39 -12.59 9.91
C PRO A 71 -15.55 -11.44 10.45
N VAL A 72 -15.44 -11.33 11.77
CA VAL A 72 -14.55 -10.37 12.44
C VAL A 72 -13.14 -10.63 11.93
N VAL A 73 -12.71 -9.78 10.99
CA VAL A 73 -11.35 -9.68 10.47
C VAL A 73 -10.78 -8.45 11.16
N GLY A 74 -9.69 -8.62 11.90
CA GLY A 74 -9.05 -7.55 12.66
C GLY A 74 -8.51 -8.10 13.97
N GLU A 75 -7.24 -8.50 14.00
CA GLU A 75 -6.53 -8.43 15.29
C GLU A 75 -6.32 -6.94 15.59
N ALA A 76 -6.51 -6.53 16.84
CA ALA A 76 -6.28 -5.14 17.22
C ALA A 76 -4.87 -4.70 16.80
N VAL A 77 -4.78 -3.65 15.99
CA VAL A 77 -3.49 -3.12 15.52
C VAL A 77 -2.76 -2.51 16.72
N ASN A 78 -1.51 -2.91 16.91
CA ASN A 78 -0.69 -2.40 18.00
C ASN A 78 -0.02 -1.08 17.60
N ASP A 79 -0.69 0.03 17.91
CA ASP A 79 -0.20 1.37 17.59
C ASP A 79 0.88 1.89 18.55
N THR A 80 1.40 1.06 19.47
CA THR A 80 2.43 1.50 20.43
C THR A 80 3.73 1.92 19.74
N LEU A 81 4.33 3.00 20.20
CA LEU A 81 5.63 3.44 19.72
C LEU A 81 6.75 2.75 20.50
N PRO A 82 7.88 2.40 19.86
CA PRO A 82 9.04 1.92 20.57
C PRO A 82 9.52 3.00 21.54
N VAL A 83 9.64 2.63 22.82
CA VAL A 83 10.15 3.51 23.87
C VAL A 83 11.51 2.98 24.30
N VAL A 84 12.46 3.88 24.52
CA VAL A 84 13.78 3.48 25.01
C VAL A 84 13.68 3.12 26.49
N GLU A 85 13.91 1.84 26.79
CA GLU A 85 13.61 1.23 28.09
C GLU A 85 14.44 1.79 29.26
N SER A 86 15.63 2.33 28.99
CA SER A 86 16.48 2.94 30.02
C SER A 86 17.52 3.90 29.46
N GLU A 87 17.99 4.82 30.32
CA GLU A 87 19.14 5.70 30.06
C GLU A 87 20.36 4.93 29.54
N SER A 88 20.68 3.81 30.21
CA SER A 88 21.82 2.97 29.83
C SER A 88 21.69 2.36 28.44
N SER A 89 20.45 2.11 27.97
CA SER A 89 20.18 1.60 26.63
C SER A 89 20.35 2.72 25.61
N PHE A 90 19.79 3.90 25.89
CA PHE A 90 19.91 5.08 25.03
C PHE A 90 21.37 5.48 24.78
N SER A 91 22.15 5.62 25.85
CA SER A 91 23.51 6.13 25.78
C SER A 91 24.50 5.16 25.13
N ARG A 92 24.17 3.86 25.11
CA ARG A 92 24.89 2.84 24.33
C ARG A 92 24.40 2.72 22.89
N GLY A 93 23.19 3.19 22.60
CA GLY A 93 22.59 3.17 21.28
C GLY A 93 23.39 3.97 20.26
N LYS A 94 23.19 3.66 18.98
CA LYS A 94 23.71 4.43 17.86
C LYS A 94 22.55 4.76 16.94
N TYR A 95 22.47 6.03 16.55
CA TYR A 95 21.30 6.57 15.86
C TYR A 95 21.71 7.25 14.56
N LEU A 96 20.82 7.21 13.59
CA LEU A 96 20.89 7.94 12.33
C LEU A 96 19.57 8.70 12.15
N ILE A 97 19.64 9.99 11.86
CA ILE A 97 18.48 10.80 11.53
C ILE A 97 18.71 11.56 10.22
N TYR A 98 17.68 11.62 9.39
CA TYR A 98 17.62 12.46 8.21
C TYR A 98 16.72 13.66 8.51
N MET A 99 17.17 14.86 8.17
CA MET A 99 16.45 16.11 8.43
C MET A 99 16.43 17.01 7.19
N GLY A 100 15.29 17.67 6.96
CA GLY A 100 15.11 18.57 5.82
C GLY A 100 15.06 17.81 4.48
N GLY A 101 15.47 18.47 3.41
CA GLY A 101 15.50 17.90 2.06
C GLY A 101 14.25 18.16 1.24
N GLY A 102 14.34 17.79 -0.04
CA GLY A 102 13.28 18.01 -1.05
C GLY A 102 12.21 16.93 -1.06
N ASP A 103 12.33 15.88 -0.23
CA ASP A 103 11.40 14.74 -0.19
C ASP A 103 10.02 15.09 0.38
N ARG A 104 9.92 16.20 1.10
CA ARG A 104 8.69 16.64 1.76
C ARG A 104 7.63 16.96 0.72
N CYS A 105 6.42 16.43 0.92
CA CYS A 105 5.25 16.62 0.05
C CYS A 105 5.42 16.13 -1.40
N LYS A 106 6.42 15.29 -1.69
CA LYS A 106 6.50 14.55 -2.96
C LYS A 106 5.54 13.36 -2.96
N SER A 107 5.39 12.71 -4.11
CA SER A 107 4.56 11.50 -4.21
C SER A 107 4.98 10.44 -3.19
N MET A 108 4.04 9.58 -2.77
CA MET A 108 4.34 8.58 -1.75
C MET A 108 5.41 7.60 -2.20
N ASN A 109 5.47 7.29 -3.50
CA ASN A 109 6.55 6.46 -4.06
C ASN A 109 7.93 7.12 -3.93
N HIS A 110 8.02 8.44 -4.15
CA HIS A 110 9.26 9.19 -3.94
C HIS A 110 9.66 9.16 -2.47
N TYR A 111 8.72 9.46 -1.57
CA TYR A 111 8.95 9.37 -0.13
C TYR A 111 9.47 7.98 0.28
N LEU A 112 8.82 6.91 -0.18
CA LEU A 112 9.23 5.53 0.12
C LEU A 112 10.62 5.20 -0.42
N TRP A 113 10.95 5.64 -1.64
CA TRP A 113 12.26 5.44 -2.24
C TRP A 113 13.39 6.06 -1.40
N SER A 114 13.14 7.25 -0.87
CA SER A 114 14.02 7.99 0.03
C SER A 114 14.07 7.44 1.45
N PHE A 115 12.91 7.14 2.04
CA PHE A 115 12.81 6.55 3.36
C PHE A 115 13.56 5.21 3.43
N LEU A 116 13.38 4.35 2.42
CA LEU A 116 14.07 3.07 2.36
C LEU A 116 15.57 3.21 2.10
N CYS A 117 16.01 4.28 1.44
CA CYS A 117 17.44 4.59 1.36
C CYS A 117 17.99 4.93 2.76
N ALA A 118 17.31 5.78 3.52
CA ALA A 118 17.71 6.11 4.90
C ALA A 118 17.70 4.87 5.82
N LEU A 119 16.69 4.00 5.68
CA LEU A 119 16.61 2.75 6.43
C LEU A 119 17.72 1.77 6.04
N GLY A 120 18.03 1.65 4.76
CA GLY A 120 19.14 0.85 4.26
C GLY A 120 20.49 1.35 4.79
N GLU A 121 20.72 2.66 4.80
CA GLU A 121 21.94 3.23 5.40
C GLU A 121 22.02 2.93 6.90
N ALA A 122 20.90 3.10 7.64
CA ALA A 122 20.86 2.80 9.06
C ALA A 122 21.24 1.32 9.33
N GLN A 123 20.69 0.39 8.54
CA GLN A 123 21.04 -1.03 8.61
C GLN A 123 22.52 -1.27 8.28
N TYR A 124 23.05 -0.63 7.24
CA TYR A 124 24.46 -0.75 6.86
C TYR A 124 25.40 -0.25 7.96
N LEU A 125 25.07 0.87 8.60
CA LEU A 125 25.86 1.45 9.70
C LEU A 125 25.61 0.79 11.05
N ASN A 126 24.71 -0.20 11.13
CA ASN A 126 24.22 -0.81 12.37
C ASN A 126 23.72 0.23 13.40
N ARG A 127 22.86 1.13 12.93
CA ARG A 127 22.26 2.22 13.70
C ARG A 127 20.74 2.12 13.68
N THR A 128 20.10 2.54 14.76
CA THR A 128 18.65 2.74 14.80
C THR A 128 18.28 3.97 13.96
N LEU A 129 17.37 3.82 13.00
CA LEU A 129 16.84 4.95 12.25
C LEU A 129 15.86 5.72 13.13
N VAL A 130 16.14 6.99 13.37
CA VAL A 130 15.19 7.93 13.97
C VAL A 130 14.34 8.50 12.84
N MET A 131 13.05 8.16 12.83
CA MET A 131 12.12 8.53 11.77
C MET A 131 11.03 9.47 12.25
N ASP A 132 10.60 10.38 11.38
CA ASP A 132 9.43 11.21 11.61
C ASP A 132 8.18 10.43 11.23
N LEU A 133 7.29 10.18 12.20
CA LEU A 133 5.99 9.56 11.92
C LEU A 133 5.00 10.52 11.28
N LYS A 134 5.33 11.81 11.17
CA LYS A 134 4.51 12.81 10.48
C LYS A 134 4.96 12.93 9.02
N ILE A 135 4.11 12.49 8.12
CA ILE A 135 4.28 12.56 6.67
C ILE A 135 3.54 13.81 6.13
N CYS A 136 4.12 14.44 5.11
CA CYS A 136 3.38 15.39 4.28
C CYS A 136 2.77 14.65 3.09
N LEU A 137 1.45 14.66 2.98
CA LEU A 137 0.72 14.12 1.84
C LEU A 137 0.75 15.14 0.70
N SER A 138 1.26 14.71 -0.46
CA SER A 138 1.29 15.54 -1.65
C SER A 138 -0.12 15.91 -2.13
N SER A 139 -0.26 17.14 -2.61
CA SER A 139 -1.44 17.70 -3.27
C SER A 139 -2.04 16.80 -4.35
N ILE A 140 -1.24 15.96 -5.01
CA ILE A 140 -1.74 14.98 -6.00
C ILE A 140 -2.71 13.95 -5.42
N TYR A 141 -2.71 13.77 -4.09
CA TYR A 141 -3.61 12.86 -3.36
C TYR A 141 -4.66 13.62 -2.53
N SER A 142 -4.57 14.95 -2.45
CA SER A 142 -5.50 15.77 -1.68
C SER A 142 -6.70 16.18 -2.53
N SER A 143 -7.89 16.12 -1.94
CA SER A 143 -9.10 16.67 -2.56
C SER A 143 -9.05 18.20 -2.71
N SER A 144 -8.23 18.87 -1.90
CA SER A 144 -8.04 20.33 -1.92
C SER A 144 -7.01 20.81 -2.94
N ASN A 145 -6.28 19.89 -3.60
CA ASN A 145 -5.11 20.19 -4.43
C ASN A 145 -4.02 21.00 -3.69
N GLN A 146 -3.92 20.85 -2.37
CA GLN A 146 -2.88 21.44 -1.54
C GLN A 146 -2.15 20.34 -0.76
N ASP A 147 -0.87 20.59 -0.46
CA ASP A 147 -0.08 19.67 0.34
C ASP A 147 -0.60 19.65 1.79
N GLU A 148 -0.78 18.45 2.35
CA GLU A 148 -1.34 18.25 3.69
C GLU A 148 -0.28 17.71 4.66
N GLU A 149 0.08 18.54 5.63
CA GLU A 149 1.10 18.22 6.62
C GLU A 149 0.59 17.40 7.80
N GLY A 150 1.50 16.64 8.41
CA GLY A 150 1.24 16.02 9.72
C GLY A 150 0.39 14.75 9.68
N LYS A 151 0.24 14.11 8.51
CA LYS A 151 -0.43 12.80 8.42
C LYS A 151 0.40 11.75 9.13
N ASP A 152 -0.24 10.89 9.91
CA ASP A 152 0.47 9.83 10.63
C ASP A 152 0.91 8.73 9.66
N PHE A 153 2.17 8.29 9.75
CA PHE A 153 2.73 7.19 8.97
C PHE A 153 1.87 5.92 9.03
N ARG A 154 1.28 5.65 10.20
CA ARG A 154 0.42 4.48 10.46
C ARG A 154 -0.90 4.51 9.68
N PHE A 155 -1.27 5.65 9.13
CA PHE A 155 -2.43 5.75 8.25
C PHE A 155 -2.22 4.95 6.96
N TYR A 156 -0.97 4.87 6.51
CA TYR A 156 -0.62 4.32 5.20
C TYR A 156 0.14 3.00 5.28
N PHE A 157 0.92 2.81 6.35
CA PHE A 157 1.85 1.69 6.48
C PHE A 157 1.72 0.94 7.81
N ASP A 158 2.06 -0.34 7.80
CA ASP A 158 2.10 -1.20 8.98
C ASP A 158 3.38 -0.91 9.79
N PHE A 159 3.27 0.01 10.75
CA PHE A 159 4.38 0.36 11.63
C PHE A 159 4.76 -0.78 12.58
N GLU A 160 3.83 -1.66 12.93
CA GLU A 160 4.15 -2.83 13.77
C GLU A 160 5.11 -3.76 13.03
N HIS A 161 4.86 -4.04 11.76
CA HIS A 161 5.79 -4.81 10.94
C HIS A 161 7.12 -4.09 10.74
N LEU A 162 7.10 -2.76 10.53
CA LEU A 162 8.33 -1.98 10.36
C LEU A 162 9.24 -2.09 11.58
N ARG A 163 8.70 -1.88 12.79
CA ARG A 163 9.50 -1.96 14.04
C ARG A 163 9.94 -3.39 14.39
N GLU A 164 9.23 -4.42 13.92
CA GLU A 164 9.64 -5.82 14.09
C GLU A 164 10.75 -6.21 13.10
N SER A 165 10.76 -5.62 11.91
CA SER A 165 11.71 -5.95 10.84
C SER A 165 12.95 -5.06 10.82
N ALA A 166 12.90 -3.87 11.43
CA ALA A 166 14.02 -2.95 11.48
C ALA A 166 14.07 -2.14 12.79
N SER A 167 15.28 -1.70 13.17
CA SER A 167 15.48 -0.83 14.34
C SER A 167 15.11 0.60 14.00
N VAL A 168 13.88 0.99 14.36
CA VAL A 168 13.36 2.35 14.18
C VAL A 168 12.94 2.95 15.52
N LEU A 169 13.04 4.28 15.63
CA LEU A 169 12.59 5.05 16.78
C LEU A 169 11.84 6.31 16.31
N ASP A 170 10.78 6.67 17.01
CA ASP A 170 10.05 7.91 16.74
C ASP A 170 10.92 9.14 17.05
N LYS A 171 10.89 10.12 16.15
CA LYS A 171 11.67 11.35 16.24
C LYS A 171 11.31 12.18 17.47
N ASP A 172 10.03 12.33 17.78
CA ASP A 172 9.60 13.18 18.90
C ASP A 172 10.05 12.57 20.23
N GLN A 173 9.89 11.25 20.41
CA GLN A 173 10.41 10.50 21.55
C GLN A 173 11.95 10.58 21.64
N PHE A 174 12.66 10.39 20.53
CA PHE A 174 14.12 10.45 20.49
C PHE A 174 14.63 11.80 21.00
N TRP A 175 14.02 12.92 20.59
CA TRP A 175 14.47 14.24 21.02
C TRP A 175 14.20 14.52 22.50
N ILE A 176 13.14 13.97 23.08
CA ILE A 176 12.89 14.05 24.53
C ILE A 176 14.05 13.39 25.29
N ASP A 177 14.42 12.18 24.90
CA ASP A 177 15.49 11.40 25.54
C ASP A 177 16.87 12.01 25.28
N TRP A 178 17.13 12.47 24.05
CA TRP A 178 18.36 13.16 23.68
C TRP A 178 18.59 14.41 24.52
N ASN A 179 17.58 15.28 24.65
CA ASN A 179 17.69 16.51 25.44
C ASN A 179 17.97 16.25 26.92
N LYS A 180 17.51 15.11 27.44
CA LYS A 180 17.72 14.70 28.83
C LYS A 180 19.14 14.15 29.05
N TRP A 181 19.65 13.34 28.14
CA TRP A 181 20.86 12.55 28.37
C TRP A 181 22.10 13.01 27.61
N GLN A 182 21.96 13.77 26.53
CA GLN A 182 23.11 14.20 25.71
C GLN A 182 24.22 14.85 26.55
N LYS A 183 23.87 15.88 27.35
CA LYS A 183 24.85 16.59 28.19
C LYS A 183 25.31 15.76 29.37
N LYS A 184 24.40 14.95 29.93
CA LYS A 184 24.67 14.13 31.12
C LYS A 184 25.71 13.05 30.82
N ASP A 185 25.59 12.41 29.66
CA ASP A 185 26.37 11.23 29.29
C ASP A 185 27.44 11.54 28.23
N GLY A 186 27.57 12.80 27.82
CA GLY A 186 28.55 13.25 26.84
C GLY A 186 28.34 12.66 25.45
N LEU A 187 27.08 12.55 25.00
CA LEU A 187 26.74 11.93 23.72
C LEU A 187 27.15 12.82 22.53
N GLY A 188 27.99 12.26 21.65
CA GLY A 188 28.49 12.94 20.46
C GLY A 188 27.48 13.00 19.31
N LEU A 189 27.51 14.10 18.56
CA LEU A 189 26.72 14.35 17.36
C LEU A 189 27.67 14.61 16.18
N ASN A 190 27.54 13.81 15.13
CA ASN A 190 28.22 14.01 13.86
C ASN A 190 27.23 14.56 12.82
N LEU A 191 27.38 15.84 12.46
CA LEU A 191 26.56 16.51 11.45
C LEU A 191 27.15 16.28 10.04
N VAL A 192 26.29 15.88 9.10
CA VAL A 192 26.63 15.65 7.70
C VAL A 192 25.69 16.46 6.82
N GLU A 193 26.19 17.52 6.18
CA GLU A 193 25.37 18.43 5.33
C GLU A 193 25.53 18.16 3.83
N ASP A 194 26.41 17.23 3.43
CA ASP A 194 26.67 16.89 2.03
C ASP A 194 26.24 15.44 1.74
N PHE A 195 25.32 15.26 0.80
CA PHE A 195 24.82 13.94 0.39
C PHE A 195 25.91 13.06 -0.23
N ARG A 196 26.99 13.65 -0.78
CA ARG A 196 28.13 12.95 -1.37
C ARG A 196 29.01 12.25 -0.35
N VAL A 197 28.82 12.51 0.95
CA VAL A 197 29.43 11.72 2.00
C VAL A 197 28.73 10.36 2.03
N THR A 198 29.37 9.36 1.45
CA THR A 198 28.87 7.99 1.35
C THR A 198 28.76 7.30 2.71
N PRO A 199 27.82 6.35 2.90
CA PRO A 199 27.73 5.52 4.10
C PRO A 199 29.06 4.87 4.51
N MET A 200 29.89 4.45 3.54
CA MET A 200 31.19 3.83 3.78
C MET A 200 32.14 4.73 4.59
N LYS A 201 32.10 6.06 4.36
CA LYS A 201 32.90 7.05 5.10
C LYS A 201 32.40 7.25 6.53
N LEU A 202 31.13 6.93 6.78
CA LEU A 202 30.49 7.07 8.08
C LEU A 202 30.60 5.81 8.95
N ALA A 203 31.03 4.68 8.38
CA ALA A 203 31.15 3.41 9.09
C ALA A 203 32.08 3.48 10.31
N SER A 204 33.12 4.33 10.27
CA SER A 204 34.06 4.52 11.39
C SER A 204 33.63 5.58 12.40
N VAL A 205 32.52 6.29 12.17
CA VAL A 205 32.05 7.37 13.05
C VAL A 205 31.55 6.78 14.37
N LYS A 206 32.17 7.21 15.47
CA LYS A 206 31.86 6.72 16.83
C LYS A 206 30.77 7.53 17.52
N ASP A 207 30.39 8.69 17.00
CA ASP A 207 29.35 9.53 17.58
C ASP A 207 28.02 8.78 17.76
N THR A 208 27.31 9.12 18.82
CA THR A 208 26.03 8.50 19.19
C THR A 208 24.98 8.79 18.13
N LEU A 209 24.91 10.03 17.65
CA LEU A 209 24.00 10.45 16.60
C LEU A 209 24.77 10.84 15.34
N ILE A 210 24.40 10.28 14.20
CA ILE A 210 24.71 10.84 12.89
C ILE A 210 23.46 11.59 12.42
N MET A 211 23.61 12.88 12.13
CA MET A 211 22.55 13.71 11.57
C MET A 211 22.90 14.06 10.14
N ARG A 212 22.16 13.51 9.18
CA ARG A 212 22.19 14.00 7.81
C ARG A 212 21.20 15.14 7.67
N LYS A 213 21.69 16.32 7.34
CA LYS A 213 20.88 17.53 7.18
C LYS A 213 20.93 17.96 5.73
N PHE A 214 19.78 17.89 5.06
CA PHE A 214 19.63 18.25 3.67
C PHE A 214 19.09 19.67 3.56
N GLY A 215 19.61 20.42 2.59
CA GLY A 215 19.18 21.78 2.29
C GLY A 215 17.80 21.85 1.62
N SER A 216 17.39 23.06 1.26
CA SER A 216 16.13 23.33 0.55
C SER A 216 16.29 23.44 -0.97
N VAL A 217 17.52 23.40 -1.49
CA VAL A 217 17.79 23.64 -2.91
C VAL A 217 17.77 22.31 -3.67
N GLU A 218 16.79 22.16 -4.54
CA GLU A 218 16.68 21.03 -5.48
C GLU A 218 17.67 21.20 -6.67
N PRO A 219 18.11 20.11 -7.32
CA PRO A 219 17.72 18.70 -7.12
C PRO A 219 18.60 17.92 -6.14
N ASP A 220 19.67 18.52 -5.61
CA ASP A 220 20.72 17.82 -4.86
C ASP A 220 20.43 17.71 -3.35
N ASN A 221 19.15 17.71 -2.97
CA ASN A 221 18.70 17.66 -1.57
C ASN A 221 17.73 16.53 -1.26
N TYR A 222 17.57 15.55 -2.16
CA TYR A 222 16.77 14.35 -1.90
C TYR A 222 17.56 13.28 -1.17
N TRP A 223 16.93 12.59 -0.23
CA TRP A 223 17.58 11.58 0.60
C TRP A 223 18.04 10.37 -0.21
N TYR A 224 17.29 9.97 -1.25
CA TYR A 224 17.63 8.82 -2.08
C TYR A 224 19.01 8.94 -2.76
N ARG A 225 19.51 10.16 -2.95
CA ARG A 225 20.83 10.45 -3.55
C ARG A 225 21.98 9.84 -2.76
N VAL A 226 21.80 9.61 -1.45
CA VAL A 226 22.80 8.93 -0.61
C VAL A 226 23.06 7.50 -1.08
N CYS A 227 22.05 6.84 -1.65
CA CYS A 227 22.11 5.45 -2.10
C CYS A 227 22.37 5.30 -3.60
N GLU A 228 22.72 6.37 -4.32
CA GLU A 228 23.07 6.31 -5.74
C GLU A 228 24.58 6.13 -5.95
N GLY A 229 24.96 5.80 -7.18
CA GLY A 229 26.35 5.69 -7.60
C GLY A 229 27.07 4.53 -6.89
N GLU A 230 28.22 4.80 -6.28
CA GLU A 230 29.03 3.77 -5.61
C GLU A 230 28.30 3.08 -4.45
N THR A 231 27.32 3.76 -3.85
CA THR A 231 26.55 3.22 -2.72
C THR A 231 25.47 2.23 -3.14
N GLU A 232 24.99 2.29 -4.38
CA GLU A 232 23.82 1.52 -4.85
C GLU A 232 24.01 0.00 -4.73
N SER A 233 25.23 -0.47 -4.95
CA SER A 233 25.60 -1.89 -4.84
C SER A 233 25.78 -2.38 -3.41
N ILE A 234 25.89 -1.45 -2.44
CA ILE A 234 26.25 -1.75 -1.05
C ILE A 234 25.04 -1.57 -0.12
N VAL A 235 24.33 -0.47 -0.27
CA VAL A 235 23.15 -0.17 0.55
C VAL A 235 21.90 -0.62 -0.19
N HIS A 236 21.33 -1.72 0.28
CA HIS A 236 20.07 -2.22 -0.24
C HIS A 236 18.88 -1.55 0.46
N ARG A 237 17.90 -1.13 -0.33
CA ARG A 237 16.60 -0.64 0.18
C ARG A 237 15.81 -1.84 0.73
N PRO A 238 15.47 -1.89 2.03
CA PRO A 238 14.78 -3.03 2.63
C PRO A 238 13.27 -2.96 2.37
N TRP A 239 12.86 -3.15 1.11
CA TRP A 239 11.44 -3.11 0.71
C TRP A 239 10.54 -4.04 1.51
N HIS A 240 11.08 -5.18 1.96
CA HIS A 240 10.37 -6.15 2.79
C HIS A 240 9.96 -5.61 4.16
N SER A 241 10.57 -4.52 4.64
CA SER A 241 10.25 -3.88 5.93
C SER A 241 9.05 -2.94 5.85
N ILE A 242 8.63 -2.51 4.65
CA ILE A 242 7.53 -1.58 4.49
C ILE A 242 6.32 -2.27 3.88
N TRP A 243 5.26 -2.30 4.67
CA TRP A 243 4.00 -2.95 4.36
C TRP A 243 2.88 -1.92 4.41
N LYS A 244 1.83 -2.12 3.61
CA LYS A 244 0.63 -1.27 3.66
C LYS A 244 -0.09 -1.46 4.99
N SER A 245 -0.77 -0.41 5.44
CA SER A 245 -1.53 -0.43 6.69
C SER A 245 -2.51 -1.60 6.73
N ARG A 246 -2.53 -2.32 7.86
CA ARG A 246 -3.47 -3.43 8.07
C ARG A 246 -4.92 -2.98 7.93
N ARG A 247 -5.24 -1.78 8.41
CA ARG A 247 -6.58 -1.17 8.32
C ARG A 247 -7.04 -1.01 6.86
N LEU A 248 -6.12 -0.64 5.96
CA LEU A 248 -6.41 -0.60 4.52
C LEU A 248 -6.56 -2.00 3.94
N MET A 249 -5.74 -2.96 4.37
CA MET A 249 -5.84 -4.36 3.92
C MET A 249 -7.12 -5.06 4.41
N ASP A 250 -7.69 -4.63 5.52
CA ASP A 250 -8.98 -5.10 6.03
C ASP A 250 -10.14 -4.60 5.15
N ILE A 251 -10.11 -3.32 4.74
CA ILE A 251 -11.03 -2.79 3.72
C ILE A 251 -10.93 -3.60 2.43
N VAL A 252 -9.71 -3.84 1.93
CA VAL A 252 -9.50 -4.64 0.72
C VAL A 252 -10.08 -6.06 0.88
N SER A 253 -9.87 -6.68 2.03
CA SER A 253 -10.40 -8.01 2.31
C SER A 253 -11.93 -8.03 2.36
N ALA A 254 -12.55 -6.98 2.91
CA ALA A 254 -13.99 -6.82 2.94
C ALA A 254 -14.57 -6.63 1.53
N ILE A 255 -13.96 -5.79 0.69
CA ILE A 255 -14.36 -5.61 -0.71
C ILE A 255 -14.25 -6.94 -1.48
N ALA A 256 -13.10 -7.60 -1.42
CA ALA A 256 -12.88 -8.89 -2.09
C ALA A 256 -13.86 -9.96 -1.59
N SER A 257 -14.22 -9.94 -0.30
CA SER A 257 -15.24 -10.83 0.25
C SER A 257 -16.64 -10.54 -0.29
N ARG A 258 -17.03 -9.26 -0.44
CA ARG A 258 -18.32 -8.88 -1.05
C ARG A 258 -18.39 -9.27 -2.52
N LEU A 259 -17.25 -9.31 -3.20
CA LEU A 259 -17.07 -9.84 -4.55
C LEU A 259 -16.90 -11.38 -4.58
N ASN A 260 -17.13 -12.06 -3.46
CA ASN A 260 -17.02 -13.52 -3.30
C ASN A 260 -15.65 -14.12 -3.67
N TRP A 261 -14.58 -13.31 -3.67
CA TRP A 261 -13.26 -13.71 -4.18
C TRP A 261 -13.30 -14.30 -5.60
N ASP A 262 -14.32 -13.93 -6.37
CA ASP A 262 -14.58 -14.45 -7.72
C ASP A 262 -14.94 -13.32 -8.66
N TYR A 263 -13.95 -12.49 -8.96
CA TYR A 263 -14.07 -11.36 -9.87
C TYR A 263 -12.82 -11.26 -10.75
N ASP A 264 -12.98 -10.61 -11.89
CA ASP A 264 -11.86 -10.10 -12.68
C ASP A 264 -11.71 -8.61 -12.42
N ALA A 265 -10.53 -8.06 -12.66
CA ALA A 265 -10.24 -6.67 -12.39
C ALA A 265 -9.58 -6.00 -13.59
N VAL A 266 -9.95 -4.74 -13.80
CA VAL A 266 -9.36 -3.86 -14.81
C VAL A 266 -8.89 -2.58 -14.13
N HIS A 267 -7.67 -2.15 -14.44
CA HIS A 267 -7.15 -0.84 -14.07
C HIS A 267 -7.22 0.08 -15.30
N ILE A 268 -8.01 1.15 -15.20
CA ILE A 268 -8.30 2.09 -16.28
C ILE A 268 -7.78 3.48 -15.89
N GLU A 269 -6.68 3.89 -16.51
CA GLU A 269 -6.08 5.21 -16.37
C GLU A 269 -6.71 6.16 -17.39
N ARG A 270 -7.33 7.22 -16.91
CA ARG A 270 -7.92 8.31 -17.71
C ARG A 270 -7.53 9.66 -17.12
N GLY A 271 -8.45 10.34 -16.44
CA GLY A 271 -8.21 11.64 -15.80
C GLY A 271 -7.52 12.65 -16.72
N GLU A 272 -6.45 13.27 -16.22
CA GLU A 272 -5.65 14.24 -16.98
C GLU A 272 -4.94 13.60 -18.17
N LYS A 273 -4.48 12.34 -18.05
CA LYS A 273 -3.77 11.66 -19.14
C LYS A 273 -4.66 11.47 -20.37
N ALA A 274 -5.91 11.07 -20.18
CA ALA A 274 -6.86 10.94 -21.30
C ALA A 274 -7.20 12.29 -21.97
N ARG A 275 -7.00 13.42 -21.29
CA ARG A 275 -7.18 14.77 -21.88
C ARG A 275 -5.94 15.23 -22.64
N ASN A 276 -4.77 14.76 -22.26
CA ASN A 276 -3.50 15.13 -22.87
C ASN A 276 -3.15 14.24 -24.07
N ARG A 277 -3.71 14.59 -25.24
CA ARG A 277 -3.46 13.87 -26.49
C ARG A 277 -2.06 14.10 -27.08
N GLU A 278 -1.31 15.08 -26.56
CA GLU A 278 0.07 15.32 -27.00
C GLU A 278 1.02 14.25 -26.43
N LEU A 279 0.76 13.78 -25.20
CA LEU A 279 1.54 12.72 -24.57
C LEU A 279 0.91 11.33 -24.72
N TRP A 280 -0.42 11.25 -24.77
CA TRP A 280 -1.19 10.01 -24.89
C TRP A 280 -2.26 10.13 -25.99
N PRO A 281 -1.87 10.00 -27.28
CA PRO A 281 -2.76 10.26 -28.41
C PRO A 281 -3.93 9.28 -28.52
N ASN A 282 -3.79 8.04 -28.05
CA ASN A 282 -4.79 6.97 -28.22
C ASN A 282 -5.57 6.68 -26.94
N LEU A 283 -5.00 6.96 -25.77
CA LEU A 283 -5.51 6.57 -24.46
C LEU A 283 -7.01 6.85 -24.25
N ALA A 284 -7.49 8.03 -24.64
CA ALA A 284 -8.89 8.41 -24.48
C ALA A 284 -9.87 7.51 -25.26
N THR A 285 -9.47 7.13 -26.48
CA THR A 285 -10.22 6.28 -27.41
C THR A 285 -10.15 4.82 -26.98
N ASP A 286 -8.94 4.37 -26.63
CA ASP A 286 -8.64 2.98 -26.25
C ASP A 286 -9.36 2.58 -24.95
N THR A 287 -9.50 3.52 -24.02
CA THR A 287 -10.21 3.32 -22.75
C THR A 287 -11.68 3.80 -22.80
N SER A 288 -12.24 4.02 -23.99
CA SER A 288 -13.67 4.33 -24.13
C SER A 288 -14.55 3.08 -23.93
N PRO A 289 -15.82 3.21 -23.51
CA PRO A 289 -16.64 2.06 -23.15
C PRO A 289 -16.82 1.06 -24.29
N ASP A 290 -17.01 1.55 -25.53
CA ASP A 290 -17.17 0.69 -26.71
C ASP A 290 -15.89 -0.12 -27.00
N THR A 291 -14.73 0.55 -26.95
CA THR A 291 -13.44 -0.12 -27.14
C THR A 291 -13.17 -1.12 -26.02
N LEU A 292 -13.47 -0.77 -24.77
CA LEU A 292 -13.35 -1.68 -23.62
C LEU A 292 -14.25 -2.91 -23.80
N ILE A 293 -15.51 -2.75 -24.19
CA ILE A 293 -16.41 -3.89 -24.46
C ILE A 293 -15.80 -4.82 -25.51
N SER A 294 -15.21 -4.27 -26.58
CA SER A 294 -14.57 -5.07 -27.63
C SER A 294 -13.32 -5.79 -27.14
N THR A 295 -12.46 -5.09 -26.39
CA THR A 295 -11.15 -5.59 -25.92
C THR A 295 -11.31 -6.62 -24.80
N LEU A 296 -12.27 -6.39 -23.89
CA LEU A 296 -12.53 -7.27 -22.77
C LEU A 296 -13.30 -8.53 -23.18
N ARG A 297 -14.03 -8.53 -24.30
CA ARG A 297 -14.85 -9.67 -24.77
C ARG A 297 -14.06 -10.98 -24.85
N ASP A 298 -12.84 -10.93 -25.36
CA ASP A 298 -12.00 -12.12 -25.53
C ASP A 298 -11.16 -12.43 -24.28
N LYS A 299 -11.09 -11.48 -23.33
CA LYS A 299 -10.32 -11.60 -22.09
C LYS A 299 -11.18 -12.00 -20.89
N ILE A 300 -12.43 -11.58 -20.80
CA ILE A 300 -13.33 -11.78 -19.65
C ILE A 300 -14.67 -12.31 -20.13
N GLU A 301 -15.14 -13.38 -19.49
CA GLU A 301 -16.42 -14.01 -19.82
C GLU A 301 -17.61 -13.08 -19.49
N ASP A 302 -18.59 -13.01 -20.39
CA ASP A 302 -19.84 -12.29 -20.17
C ASP A 302 -20.54 -12.73 -18.86
N GLY A 303 -21.04 -11.76 -18.10
CA GLY A 303 -21.78 -11.94 -16.85
C GLY A 303 -20.91 -12.03 -15.59
N ARG A 304 -19.58 -11.95 -15.71
CA ARG A 304 -18.68 -11.94 -14.54
C ARG A 304 -18.73 -10.61 -13.78
N SER A 305 -18.39 -10.68 -12.48
CA SER A 305 -18.09 -9.50 -11.67
C SER A 305 -16.77 -8.89 -12.13
N LEU A 306 -16.83 -7.62 -12.51
CA LEU A 306 -15.69 -6.84 -13.01
C LEU A 306 -15.45 -5.67 -12.06
N TYR A 307 -14.36 -5.73 -11.30
CA TYR A 307 -13.90 -4.60 -10.51
C TYR A 307 -13.13 -3.62 -11.41
N ILE A 308 -13.51 -2.34 -11.38
CA ILE A 308 -12.91 -1.30 -12.19
C ILE A 308 -12.19 -0.31 -11.26
N ALA A 309 -10.86 -0.41 -11.21
CA ALA A 309 -10.00 0.60 -10.59
C ALA A 309 -9.75 1.71 -11.60
N THR A 310 -10.16 2.94 -11.31
CA THR A 310 -10.08 4.05 -12.28
C THR A 310 -9.96 5.41 -11.60
N ASN A 311 -9.27 6.33 -12.26
CA ASN A 311 -9.24 7.75 -11.89
C ASN A 311 -10.19 8.61 -12.74
N GLU A 312 -11.08 8.01 -13.53
CA GLU A 312 -12.20 8.71 -14.18
C GLU A 312 -13.21 9.16 -13.10
N PRO A 313 -13.43 10.49 -12.92
CA PRO A 313 -14.30 10.98 -11.86
C PRO A 313 -15.76 10.54 -12.00
N ASP A 314 -16.25 10.41 -13.24
CA ASP A 314 -17.61 10.00 -13.53
C ASP A 314 -17.68 8.50 -13.85
N THR A 315 -17.98 7.69 -12.84
CA THR A 315 -18.16 6.23 -13.02
C THR A 315 -19.30 5.85 -13.96
N SER A 316 -20.29 6.75 -14.20
CA SER A 316 -21.37 6.48 -15.15
C SER A 316 -20.89 6.42 -16.60
N PHE A 317 -19.69 6.96 -16.87
CA PHE A 317 -18.99 6.79 -18.14
C PHE A 317 -18.88 5.31 -18.55
N PHE A 318 -18.75 4.40 -17.57
CA PHE A 318 -18.61 2.97 -17.80
C PHE A 318 -19.94 2.20 -17.81
N ASP A 319 -21.08 2.88 -17.71
CA ASP A 319 -22.40 2.23 -17.73
C ASP A 319 -22.64 1.28 -18.91
N PRO A 320 -22.14 1.53 -20.14
CA PRO A 320 -22.28 0.58 -21.25
C PRO A 320 -21.69 -0.81 -20.96
N LEU A 321 -20.70 -0.93 -20.06
CA LEU A 321 -20.13 -2.23 -19.66
C LEU A 321 -21.12 -3.08 -18.87
N LYS A 322 -22.16 -2.48 -18.27
CA LYS A 322 -23.18 -3.20 -17.46
C LYS A 322 -24.01 -4.18 -18.29
N ASP A 323 -24.08 -3.99 -19.60
CA ASP A 323 -24.74 -4.95 -20.51
C ASP A 323 -23.98 -6.28 -20.60
N LYS A 324 -22.69 -6.27 -20.27
CA LYS A 324 -21.79 -7.43 -20.36
C LYS A 324 -21.30 -7.93 -19.02
N TYR A 325 -21.08 -7.05 -18.05
CA TYR A 325 -20.42 -7.36 -16.79
C TYR A 325 -21.19 -6.78 -15.60
N SER A 326 -21.06 -7.41 -14.43
CA SER A 326 -21.46 -6.77 -13.17
C SER A 326 -20.32 -5.87 -12.71
N THR A 327 -20.40 -4.58 -13.03
CA THR A 327 -19.35 -3.59 -12.74
C THR A 327 -19.35 -3.20 -11.26
N HIS A 328 -18.17 -3.05 -10.68
CA HIS A 328 -17.97 -2.62 -9.29
C HIS A 328 -16.86 -1.57 -9.20
N PHE A 329 -17.10 -0.51 -8.43
CA PHE A 329 -16.14 0.57 -8.18
C PHE A 329 -15.86 0.74 -6.69
N LEU A 330 -14.72 1.32 -6.35
CA LEU A 330 -14.33 1.57 -4.95
C LEU A 330 -15.45 2.28 -4.16
N ASN A 331 -16.02 3.35 -4.71
CA ASN A 331 -17.01 4.18 -4.03
C ASN A 331 -18.31 3.45 -3.63
N GLU A 332 -18.62 2.30 -4.24
CA GLU A 332 -19.75 1.45 -3.83
C GLU A 332 -19.56 0.85 -2.42
N TYR A 333 -18.32 0.82 -1.92
CA TYR A 333 -17.94 0.25 -0.63
C TYR A 333 -17.62 1.32 0.41
N LYS A 334 -18.08 2.55 0.22
CA LYS A 334 -17.80 3.69 1.10
C LYS A 334 -18.18 3.43 2.56
N ASP A 335 -19.16 2.57 2.80
CA ASP A 335 -19.56 2.14 4.15
C ASP A 335 -18.43 1.47 4.96
N LEU A 336 -17.35 1.04 4.30
CA LEU A 336 -16.16 0.50 4.97
C LEU A 336 -15.24 1.57 5.58
N TRP A 337 -15.40 2.85 5.22
CA TRP A 337 -14.59 3.96 5.75
C TRP A 337 -15.39 5.25 6.02
N ASP A 338 -16.72 5.20 5.91
CA ASP A 338 -17.58 6.33 6.27
C ASP A 338 -17.56 6.62 7.78
N GLU A 339 -18.26 7.68 8.19
CA GLU A 339 -18.31 8.15 9.59
C GLU A 339 -18.83 7.09 10.58
N ASN A 340 -19.55 6.07 10.11
CA ASN A 340 -20.09 5.00 10.95
C ASN A 340 -19.24 3.72 10.92
N SER A 341 -18.16 3.71 10.14
CA SER A 341 -17.29 2.54 9.97
C SER A 341 -16.35 2.32 11.15
N GLU A 342 -15.94 1.07 11.35
CA GLU A 342 -14.89 0.71 12.30
C GLU A 342 -13.58 1.41 11.95
N TRP A 343 -13.23 1.46 10.66
CA TRP A 343 -12.05 2.16 10.17
C TRP A 343 -12.02 3.63 10.64
N ASN A 344 -13.13 4.37 10.47
CA ASN A 344 -13.19 5.78 10.86
C ASN A 344 -13.01 5.96 12.37
N SER A 345 -13.65 5.10 13.17
CA SER A 345 -13.51 5.10 14.63
C SER A 345 -12.06 4.86 15.07
N GLU A 346 -11.40 3.85 14.50
CA GLU A 346 -10.01 3.54 14.82
C GLU A 346 -9.04 4.65 14.39
N MET A 347 -9.23 5.19 13.20
CA MET A 347 -8.37 6.23 12.64
C MET A 347 -8.53 7.56 13.38
N THR A 348 -9.76 7.90 13.78
CA THR A 348 -10.03 9.07 14.62
C THR A 348 -9.34 8.93 15.97
N LYS A 349 -9.40 7.74 16.59
CA LYS A 349 -8.69 7.47 17.85
C LYS A 349 -7.17 7.59 17.69
N LEU A 350 -6.63 7.04 16.61
CA LEU A 350 -5.20 7.13 16.28
C LEU A 350 -4.76 8.59 16.08
N ASN A 351 -5.65 9.41 15.53
CA ASN A 351 -5.42 10.83 15.24
C ASN A 351 -5.87 11.77 16.37
N ASN A 352 -5.76 11.34 17.63
CA ASN A 352 -6.07 12.14 18.82
C ASN A 352 -7.52 12.70 18.85
N GLY A 353 -8.47 11.93 18.34
CA GLY A 353 -9.88 12.33 18.28
C GLY A 353 -10.27 13.17 17.07
N ASN A 354 -9.32 13.50 16.18
CA ASN A 354 -9.61 14.25 14.96
C ASN A 354 -9.98 13.29 13.82
N PRO A 355 -11.11 13.52 13.12
CA PRO A 355 -11.49 12.69 11.98
C PRO A 355 -10.39 12.61 10.92
N VAL A 356 -10.25 11.42 10.31
CA VAL A 356 -9.31 11.20 9.20
C VAL A 356 -10.10 11.00 7.91
N GLU A 357 -9.84 11.84 6.91
CA GLU A 357 -10.38 11.65 5.57
C GLU A 357 -9.75 10.42 4.92
N PHE A 358 -10.56 9.61 4.22
CA PHE A 358 -10.08 8.56 3.34
C PHE A 358 -9.52 9.19 2.06
N ASP A 359 -8.26 9.62 2.12
CA ASP A 359 -7.60 10.44 1.11
C ASP A 359 -7.29 9.71 -0.20
N GLY A 360 -6.78 10.45 -1.20
CA GLY A 360 -6.48 9.92 -2.53
C GLY A 360 -5.43 8.81 -2.52
N TYR A 361 -4.44 8.85 -1.63
CA TYR A 361 -3.43 7.79 -1.57
C TYR A 361 -4.01 6.51 -0.97
N MET A 362 -4.87 6.63 0.06
CA MET A 362 -5.60 5.48 0.60
C MET A 362 -6.49 4.82 -0.46
N LYS A 363 -7.23 5.63 -1.24
CA LYS A 363 -8.05 5.15 -2.36
C LYS A 363 -7.22 4.37 -3.37
N VAL A 364 -6.14 4.98 -3.88
CA VAL A 364 -5.23 4.33 -4.84
C VAL A 364 -4.63 3.05 -4.27
N SER A 365 -4.25 3.06 -2.99
CA SER A 365 -3.69 1.89 -2.32
C SER A 365 -4.70 0.75 -2.21
N VAL A 366 -5.94 1.04 -1.83
CA VAL A 366 -7.01 0.02 -1.76
C VAL A 366 -7.40 -0.46 -3.15
N ASP A 367 -7.60 0.44 -4.12
CA ASP A 367 -7.92 0.09 -5.51
C ASP A 367 -6.89 -0.86 -6.12
N THR A 368 -5.60 -0.53 -5.97
CA THR A 368 -4.50 -1.36 -6.47
C THR A 368 -4.55 -2.75 -5.84
N GLU A 369 -4.80 -2.83 -4.54
CA GLU A 369 -4.81 -4.09 -3.81
C GLU A 369 -6.04 -4.95 -4.13
N VAL A 370 -7.21 -4.36 -4.35
CA VAL A 370 -8.39 -5.08 -4.86
C VAL A 370 -8.12 -5.56 -6.29
N PHE A 371 -7.56 -4.70 -7.15
CA PHE A 371 -7.18 -5.07 -8.51
C PHE A 371 -6.26 -6.31 -8.55
N LEU A 372 -5.20 -6.31 -7.75
CA LEU A 372 -4.22 -7.41 -7.69
C LEU A 372 -4.80 -8.74 -7.15
N ARG A 373 -6.00 -8.72 -6.55
CA ARG A 373 -6.71 -9.92 -6.08
C ARG A 373 -7.72 -10.46 -7.11
N GLY A 374 -7.92 -9.77 -8.23
CA GLY A 374 -8.72 -10.26 -9.35
C GLY A 374 -8.08 -11.48 -10.02
N LYS A 375 -8.92 -12.38 -10.55
CA LYS A 375 -8.45 -13.60 -11.23
C LYS A 375 -7.75 -13.31 -12.56
N LYS A 376 -8.32 -12.39 -13.33
CA LYS A 376 -7.67 -11.74 -14.47
C LYS A 376 -7.42 -10.28 -14.11
N GLN A 377 -6.24 -9.80 -14.47
CA GLN A 377 -5.76 -8.46 -14.20
C GLN A 377 -5.44 -7.84 -15.55
N ILE A 378 -6.16 -6.79 -15.90
CA ILE A 378 -6.05 -6.12 -17.19
C ILE A 378 -5.66 -4.68 -16.93
N GLU A 379 -4.49 -4.25 -17.38
CA GLU A 379 -3.96 -2.92 -17.09
C GLU A 379 -3.97 -2.03 -18.32
N THR A 380 -4.19 -0.73 -18.13
CA THR A 380 -4.29 0.23 -19.24
C THR A 380 -3.13 0.16 -20.22
N PHE A 381 -1.91 0.37 -19.72
CA PHE A 381 -0.71 0.51 -20.56
C PHE A 381 -0.06 -0.82 -20.96
N ASN A 382 -0.59 -1.95 -20.46
CA ASN A 382 -0.12 -3.28 -20.84
C ASN A 382 -1.11 -4.01 -21.75
N ASP A 383 -2.42 -3.75 -21.59
CA ASP A 383 -3.48 -4.54 -22.19
C ASP A 383 -4.49 -3.77 -23.02
N LEU A 384 -4.68 -2.46 -22.76
CA LEU A 384 -5.80 -1.68 -23.31
C LEU A 384 -5.36 -0.65 -24.35
N THR A 385 -4.18 -0.07 -24.21
CA THR A 385 -3.64 0.93 -25.14
C THR A 385 -2.22 0.60 -25.56
N ASN A 386 -1.82 1.10 -26.74
CA ASN A 386 -0.43 1.09 -27.21
C ASN A 386 0.35 2.33 -26.78
N ASP A 387 -0.29 3.29 -26.10
CA ASP A 387 0.43 4.44 -25.57
C ASP A 387 1.34 4.02 -24.40
N CYS A 388 2.49 4.68 -24.28
CA CYS A 388 3.43 4.41 -23.20
C CYS A 388 2.97 5.06 -21.90
N LYS A 389 3.17 4.39 -20.76
CA LYS A 389 2.76 4.88 -19.43
C LYS A 389 3.23 6.31 -19.14
N ASP A 390 4.46 6.65 -19.56
CA ASP A 390 5.12 7.92 -19.27
C ASP A 390 5.11 8.89 -20.48
N GLY A 391 4.28 8.60 -21.50
CA GLY A 391 4.05 9.44 -22.68
C GLY A 391 4.87 9.05 -23.90
N ILE A 392 4.69 9.75 -25.02
CA ILE A 392 5.36 9.45 -26.30
C ILE A 392 6.89 9.28 -26.11
N ASN A 393 7.46 8.27 -26.77
CA ASN A 393 8.89 7.90 -26.75
C ASN A 393 9.42 7.31 -25.42
N THR A 394 8.55 6.86 -24.51
CA THR A 394 8.97 6.27 -23.23
C THR A 394 8.74 4.76 -23.10
N CYS A 395 8.14 4.11 -24.10
CA CYS A 395 7.91 2.67 -24.08
C CYS A 395 9.24 1.92 -23.98
N SER A 396 9.34 0.97 -23.04
CA SER A 396 10.47 0.05 -23.00
C SER A 396 10.38 -0.91 -24.20
N THR A 397 11.47 -1.03 -24.97
CA THR A 397 11.58 -1.91 -26.15
C THR A 397 11.46 -3.41 -25.86
N SER A 398 11.20 -3.79 -24.63
CA SER A 398 11.10 -5.18 -24.17
C SER A 398 9.68 -5.77 -24.17
N ALA A 399 8.70 -5.06 -24.74
CA ALA A 399 7.33 -5.54 -24.91
C ALA A 399 6.86 -5.47 -26.38
N SER A 400 7.67 -5.98 -27.29
CA SER A 400 7.29 -6.21 -28.71
C SER A 400 7.29 -7.69 -29.03
#